data_AF-A0A642ULV2-F1
#
_entry.id   AF-A0A642ULV2-F1
#
_cell.length_a   1.000
_cell.length_b   1.000
_cell.length_c   1.000
_cell.angle_alpha   90.00
_cell.angle_beta   90.00
_cell.angle_gamma   90.00
#
_symmetry.space_group_name_H-M   'P 1'
#
loop_
_entity.id
_entity.type
_entity.pdbx_description
1 polymer ?
#
loop_
_entity_poly.entity_id
_entity_poly.type
_entity_poly.pdbx_seq_one_letter_code
_entity_poly.pdbx_strand_id
1 'polypeptide(L)'
;MNRYDPRQWLGDYPAEILRELFTEIGITSCCHLYIKMSPGNFRNALEIYLQTHVINVTAEEVIEGDLNVIDFYTYGQLHLWCYIKVKTPVGLFDMTNWHLSKVNCQSCSLRNTQNFKHLVKLKEFESTCDHDGTFELPRSVITLKLYGEPHLFNMSSLPNIEHIVFDDYTNIIRTAWARIESFDLPFLPSHERFDCLREAKLKKYNSFRDIICPELESVEFSAHKTSQDVLESDSEEDESDTDFEQHYDILSIFTHGQLANLRILKASYCIIDNVALLPQLRVLHCSMDKSLTGCQPLPLNLIELKIISEHSVEGIPPQLQVFGFESLNYDGNSDCFVRAKSDTVRKMRLCCVTDVSIDCPRLTSLKLERCCIASMLNAPNLVRLRSSGIFIPVEAFPRLNYLIMYDLNSWQDVVIKRHLKAIHLMWSQLGQVQISADDVQLIICEFCRRAGAP
;
A
#
# COMPACT_ATOMS: atom_id res chain seq x y z
N MET A 1 -26.31 24.04 45.61
CA MET A 1 -26.12 23.55 44.23
C MET A 1 -24.65 23.14 44.08
N ASN A 2 -24.36 21.83 44.13
CA ASN A 2 -23.03 21.34 43.79
C ASN A 2 -22.79 21.65 42.31
N ARG A 3 -21.82 22.53 42.02
CA ARG A 3 -21.37 22.76 40.65
C ARG A 3 -20.69 21.47 40.19
N TYR A 4 -21.36 20.71 39.34
CA TYR A 4 -20.80 19.55 38.66
C TYR A 4 -19.51 19.99 37.95
N ASP A 5 -18.39 19.33 38.24
CA ASP A 5 -17.14 19.53 37.50
C ASP A 5 -17.25 18.74 36.18
N PRO A 6 -17.35 19.40 35.01
CA PRO A 6 -17.49 18.72 33.72
C PRO A 6 -16.35 17.73 33.44
N ARG A 7 -15.20 17.87 34.12
CA ARG A 7 -14.03 17.01 33.98
C ARG A 7 -14.26 15.57 34.42
N GLN A 8 -15.18 15.31 35.35
CA GLN A 8 -15.43 13.95 35.83
C GLN A 8 -16.17 13.11 34.79
N TRP A 9 -17.07 13.72 34.00
CA TRP A 9 -17.92 12.96 33.09
C TRP A 9 -17.23 12.57 31.78
N LEU A 10 -16.28 13.39 31.32
CA LEU A 10 -15.53 13.11 30.09
C LEU A 10 -14.66 11.85 30.20
N GLY A 11 -14.26 11.45 31.41
CA GLY A 11 -13.47 10.24 31.65
C GLY A 11 -14.25 8.93 31.53
N ASP A 12 -15.59 8.98 31.54
CA ASP A 12 -16.46 7.80 31.54
C ASP A 12 -16.95 7.42 30.13
N TYR A 13 -16.68 8.26 29.12
CA TYR A 13 -17.08 7.95 27.74
C TYR A 13 -16.18 6.86 27.13
N PRO A 14 -16.75 5.93 26.33
CA PRO A 14 -15.99 5.01 25.51
C PRO A 14 -14.96 5.73 24.64
N ALA A 15 -13.81 5.09 24.42
CA ALA A 15 -12.69 5.66 23.68
C ALA A 15 -13.08 6.07 22.25
N GLU A 16 -14.04 5.37 21.64
CA GLU A 16 -14.59 5.65 20.31
C GLU A 16 -15.29 7.00 20.26
N ILE A 17 -16.15 7.29 21.24
CA ILE A 17 -16.88 8.57 21.33
C ILE A 17 -15.89 9.72 21.56
N LEU A 18 -14.88 9.51 22.39
CA LEU A 18 -13.83 10.50 22.62
C LEU A 18 -13.04 10.80 21.35
N ARG A 19 -12.72 9.79 20.52
CA ARG A 19 -12.03 9.99 19.24
C ARG A 19 -12.87 10.77 18.23
N GLU A 20 -14.17 10.50 18.14
CA GLU A 20 -15.09 11.28 17.30
C GLU A 20 -15.11 12.74 17.77
N LEU A 21 -15.26 12.97 19.09
CA LEU A 21 -15.22 14.31 19.66
C LEU A 21 -13.92 15.05 19.36
N PHE A 22 -12.76 14.38 19.47
CA PHE A 22 -11.45 14.97 19.16
C PHE A 22 -11.32 15.34 17.68
N THR A 23 -11.93 14.54 16.81
CA THR A 23 -11.97 14.81 15.37
C THR A 23 -12.80 16.04 15.07
N GLU A 24 -13.95 16.21 15.72
CA GLU A 24 -14.84 17.37 15.54
C GLU A 24 -14.23 18.69 16.05
N ILE A 25 -13.52 18.69 17.18
CA ILE A 25 -12.93 19.92 17.74
C ILE A 25 -11.63 20.34 17.05
N GLY A 26 -11.03 19.44 16.25
CA GLY A 26 -9.80 19.67 15.52
C GLY A 26 -8.52 19.51 16.35
N ILE A 27 -7.42 19.20 15.65
CA ILE A 27 -6.16 18.83 16.28
C ILE A 27 -5.51 19.94 17.12
N THR A 28 -5.62 21.20 16.69
CA THR A 28 -5.06 22.35 17.42
C THR A 28 -5.76 22.53 18.76
N SER A 29 -7.10 22.46 18.78
CA SER A 29 -7.90 22.47 20.00
C SER A 29 -7.53 21.31 20.92
N CYS A 30 -7.33 20.11 20.37
CA CYS A 30 -6.85 18.95 21.12
C CYS A 30 -5.49 19.19 21.78
N CYS A 31 -4.55 19.85 21.11
CA CYS A 31 -3.24 20.19 21.69
C CYS A 31 -3.40 21.16 22.89
N HIS A 32 -4.16 22.24 22.72
CA HIS A 32 -4.41 23.18 23.82
C HIS A 32 -5.15 22.53 24.98
N LEU A 33 -6.10 21.65 24.68
CA LEU A 33 -6.84 20.88 25.68
C LEU A 33 -5.90 19.97 26.47
N TYR A 34 -4.97 19.29 25.79
CA TYR A 34 -3.97 18.43 26.43
C TYR A 34 -3.11 19.20 27.43
N ILE A 35 -2.64 20.38 27.03
CA ILE A 35 -1.79 21.25 27.88
C ILE A 35 -2.55 21.73 29.12
N LYS A 36 -3.84 22.09 28.96
CA LYS A 36 -4.66 22.63 30.07
C LYS A 36 -5.23 21.55 30.99
N MET A 37 -5.26 20.29 30.57
CA MET A 37 -5.88 19.19 31.30
C MET A 37 -4.95 18.58 32.37
N SER A 38 -5.51 18.35 33.56
CA SER A 38 -4.84 17.56 34.61
C SER A 38 -4.74 16.08 34.19
N PRO A 39 -3.77 15.31 34.72
CA PRO A 39 -3.65 13.88 34.42
C PRO A 39 -4.94 13.09 34.75
N GLY A 40 -5.35 12.17 33.86
CA GLY A 40 -6.55 11.33 34.02
C GLY A 40 -6.88 10.50 32.76
N ASN A 41 -7.93 9.67 32.80
CA ASN A 41 -8.31 8.77 31.69
C ASN A 41 -8.52 9.51 30.36
N PHE A 42 -9.14 10.69 30.42
CA PHE A 42 -9.35 11.54 29.25
C PHE A 42 -8.02 11.99 28.60
N ARG A 43 -6.99 12.27 29.41
CA ARG A 43 -5.67 12.67 28.92
C ARG A 43 -4.99 11.54 28.15
N ASN A 44 -5.16 10.29 28.58
CA ASN A 44 -4.60 9.12 27.87
C ASN A 44 -5.24 8.93 26.49
N ALA A 45 -6.56 9.10 26.40
CA ALA A 45 -7.26 9.02 25.11
C ALA A 45 -6.79 10.13 24.15
N LEU A 46 -6.62 11.35 24.67
CA LEU A 46 -6.14 12.50 23.91
C LEU A 46 -4.67 12.33 23.49
N GLU A 47 -3.83 11.75 24.35
CA GLU A 47 -2.44 11.40 24.02
C GLU A 47 -2.36 10.41 22.85
N ILE A 48 -3.12 9.32 22.91
CA ILE A 48 -3.20 8.34 21.82
C ILE A 48 -3.68 9.01 20.53
N TYR A 49 -4.67 9.91 20.62
CA TYR A 49 -5.16 10.66 19.47
C TYR A 49 -4.07 11.57 18.87
N LEU A 50 -3.35 12.35 19.70
CA LEU A 50 -2.29 13.25 19.21
C LEU A 50 -1.08 12.50 18.66
N GLN A 51 -0.77 11.30 19.14
CA GLN A 51 0.31 10.46 18.61
C GLN A 51 0.02 9.90 17.21
N THR A 52 -1.25 9.77 16.82
CA THR A 52 -1.65 9.23 15.51
C THR A 52 -1.92 10.30 14.46
N HIS A 53 -1.84 11.59 14.81
CA HIS A 53 -2.14 12.69 13.89
C HIS A 53 -0.95 13.64 13.71
N VAL A 54 -0.94 14.35 12.58
CA VAL A 54 0.10 15.32 12.23
C VAL A 54 -0.30 16.72 12.69
N ILE A 55 0.43 17.29 13.63
CA ILE A 55 0.20 18.63 14.17
C ILE A 55 0.89 19.67 13.28
N ASN A 56 0.14 20.63 12.76
CA ASN A 56 0.74 21.75 12.03
C ASN A 56 1.36 22.73 13.02
N VAL A 57 2.68 22.93 12.93
CA VAL A 57 3.43 23.85 13.79
C VAL A 57 3.99 25.00 12.95
N THR A 58 3.93 26.23 13.46
CA THR A 58 4.53 27.42 12.83
C THR A 58 5.68 27.98 13.68
N ALA A 59 6.61 28.68 13.04
CA ALA A 59 7.60 29.51 13.74
C ALA A 59 7.13 30.94 13.97
N GLU A 60 6.02 31.34 13.35
CA GLU A 60 5.39 32.62 13.66
C GLU A 60 4.92 32.61 15.11
N GLU A 61 5.17 33.69 15.84
CA GLU A 61 4.62 33.84 17.18
C GLU A 61 3.10 33.86 17.06
N VAL A 62 2.44 32.87 17.67
CA VAL A 62 0.98 32.82 17.66
C VAL A 62 0.49 33.83 18.68
N ILE A 63 -0.17 34.88 18.19
CA ILE A 63 -0.80 35.88 19.05
C ILE A 63 -1.80 35.15 19.96
N GLU A 64 -1.71 35.42 21.26
CA GLU A 64 -2.55 34.79 22.28
C GLU A 64 -4.03 34.82 21.88
N GLY A 65 -4.60 33.64 21.59
CA GLY A 65 -6.02 33.48 21.22
C GLY A 65 -6.28 32.84 19.85
N ASP A 66 -5.30 32.72 18.96
CA ASP A 66 -5.50 31.94 17.72
C ASP A 66 -5.42 30.44 18.01
N LEU A 67 -6.59 29.84 18.21
CA LEU A 67 -6.75 28.41 18.49
C LEU A 67 -6.59 27.53 17.25
N ASN A 68 -6.24 28.09 16.08
CA ASN A 68 -6.07 27.33 14.85
C ASN A 68 -4.62 26.96 14.57
N VAL A 69 -3.65 27.57 15.28
CA VAL A 69 -2.22 27.41 15.00
C VAL A 69 -1.46 26.99 16.27
N ILE A 70 -0.55 26.02 16.13
CA ILE A 70 0.40 25.65 17.20
C ILE A 70 1.75 26.29 16.88
N ASP A 71 2.31 27.09 17.79
CA ASP A 71 3.70 27.52 17.70
C ASP A 71 4.65 26.51 18.36
N PHE A 72 5.96 26.70 18.17
CA PHE A 72 6.97 25.83 18.79
C PHE A 72 6.97 25.88 20.32
N TYR A 73 6.51 26.98 20.93
CA TYR A 73 6.41 27.09 22.39
C TYR A 73 5.30 26.20 22.93
N THR A 74 4.12 26.25 22.33
CA THR A 74 2.96 25.41 22.64
C THR A 74 3.29 23.94 22.37
N TYR A 75 3.95 23.63 21.24
CA TYR A 75 4.40 22.28 20.95
C TYR A 75 5.36 21.74 22.02
N GLY A 76 6.31 22.56 22.48
CA GLY A 76 7.26 22.19 23.53
C GLY A 76 6.61 21.78 24.86
N GLN A 77 5.39 22.26 25.13
CA GLN A 77 4.62 21.91 26.34
C GLN A 77 3.86 20.59 26.23
N LEU A 78 3.69 20.02 25.04
CA LEU A 78 2.97 18.76 24.89
C LEU A 78 3.70 17.61 25.59
N HIS A 79 5.03 17.63 25.71
CA HIS A 79 5.83 16.55 26.29
C HIS A 79 5.55 15.14 25.71
N LEU A 80 4.93 15.08 24.52
CA LEU A 80 4.55 13.86 23.81
C LEU A 80 5.41 13.66 22.56
N TRP A 81 5.53 12.42 22.09
CA TRP A 81 6.05 12.12 20.76
C TRP A 81 4.92 12.21 19.74
N CYS A 82 4.76 13.39 19.13
CA CYS A 82 3.77 13.62 18.08
C CYS A 82 4.45 13.83 16.73
N TYR A 83 3.75 13.50 15.64
CA TYR A 83 4.17 13.89 14.30
C TYR A 83 3.85 15.37 14.08
N ILE A 84 4.82 16.15 13.61
CA ILE A 84 4.60 17.56 13.28
C ILE A 84 4.84 17.83 11.80
N LYS A 85 4.08 18.79 11.26
CA LYS A 85 4.30 19.38 9.95
C LYS A 85 4.55 20.86 10.11
N VAL A 86 5.76 21.30 9.77
CA VAL A 86 6.13 22.71 9.87
C VAL A 86 6.04 23.36 8.50
N LYS A 87 5.21 24.39 8.38
CA LYS A 87 5.22 25.28 7.21
C LYS A 87 5.91 26.57 7.63
N THR A 88 7.05 26.87 7.01
CA THR A 88 7.81 28.09 7.30
C THR A 88 7.99 28.91 6.02
N PRO A 89 7.69 30.21 6.03
CA PRO A 89 8.21 31.13 5.03
C PRO A 89 9.74 31.07 4.99
N VAL A 90 10.33 31.31 3.81
CA VAL A 90 11.81 31.30 3.64
C VAL A 90 12.48 32.28 4.59
N GLY A 91 11.89 33.46 4.81
CA GLY A 91 12.41 34.48 5.72
C GLY A 91 12.42 34.07 7.20
N LEU A 92 11.68 33.02 7.60
CA LEU A 92 11.66 32.49 8.96
C LEU A 92 12.41 31.16 9.08
N PHE A 93 13.10 30.71 8.03
CA PHE A 93 13.73 29.39 8.02
C PHE A 93 14.76 29.23 9.13
N ASP A 94 15.64 30.21 9.36
CA ASP A 94 16.67 30.11 10.41
C ASP A 94 16.05 29.99 11.81
N MET A 95 14.94 30.70 12.06
CA MET A 95 14.21 30.63 13.33
C MET A 95 13.52 29.28 13.49
N THR A 96 12.79 28.83 12.48
CA THR A 96 12.20 27.49 12.42
C THR A 96 13.25 26.42 12.68
N ASN A 97 14.40 26.57 12.05
CA ASN A 97 15.50 25.64 12.14
C ASN A 97 16.11 25.60 13.55
N TRP A 98 16.28 26.78 14.17
CA TRP A 98 16.71 26.86 15.56
C TRP A 98 15.75 26.10 16.49
N HIS A 99 14.43 26.24 16.31
CA HIS A 99 13.45 25.47 17.08
C HIS A 99 13.51 23.97 16.79
N LEU A 100 13.61 23.58 15.51
CA LEU A 100 13.73 22.18 15.11
C LEU A 100 14.96 21.49 15.71
N SER A 101 16.07 22.22 15.91
CA SER A 101 17.26 21.70 16.58
C SER A 101 17.06 21.33 18.05
N LYS A 102 16.01 21.87 18.70
CA LYS A 102 15.68 21.63 20.11
C LYS A 102 14.68 20.50 20.31
N VAL A 103 14.02 20.05 19.24
CA VAL A 103 13.03 18.97 19.28
C VAL A 103 13.60 17.70 18.67
N ASN A 104 13.15 16.54 19.15
CA ASN A 104 13.54 15.26 18.53
C ASN A 104 12.72 15.07 17.24
N CYS A 105 13.31 15.41 16.10
CA CYS A 105 12.72 15.18 14.79
C CYS A 105 13.10 13.77 14.29
N GLN A 106 12.11 12.92 14.02
CA GLN A 106 12.34 11.57 13.46
C GLN A 106 12.33 11.58 11.92
N SER A 107 11.44 12.37 11.31
CA SER A 107 11.27 12.50 9.87
C SER A 107 11.02 13.96 9.49
N CYS A 108 11.58 14.38 8.35
CA CYS A 108 11.44 15.73 7.83
C CYS A 108 11.19 15.66 6.31
N SER A 109 10.14 16.37 5.86
CA SER A 109 9.85 16.57 4.44
C SER A 109 9.83 18.07 4.16
N LEU A 110 10.67 18.51 3.21
CA LEU A 110 10.92 19.93 2.95
C LEU A 110 10.88 20.24 1.47
N ARG A 111 10.36 21.43 1.16
CA ARG A 111 10.17 21.87 -0.22
C ARG A 111 11.24 22.80 -0.77
N ASN A 112 12.17 23.36 0.03
CA ASN A 112 13.05 24.38 -0.53
C ASN A 112 14.32 24.80 0.25
N THR A 113 15.02 23.89 0.93
CA THR A 113 16.28 24.26 1.61
C THR A 113 17.42 23.30 1.34
N GLN A 114 18.62 23.85 1.16
CA GLN A 114 19.79 23.15 0.62
C GLN A 114 20.77 22.60 1.68
N ASN A 115 20.58 22.85 2.98
CA ASN A 115 21.51 22.31 4.00
C ASN A 115 20.81 21.84 5.28
N PHE A 116 21.03 20.57 5.61
CA PHE A 116 20.47 19.87 6.78
C PHE A 116 21.54 19.29 7.69
N LYS A 117 22.83 19.60 7.47
CA LYS A 117 23.92 19.01 8.26
C LYS A 117 23.79 19.23 9.77
N HIS A 118 23.16 20.31 10.20
CA HIS A 118 22.92 20.62 11.62
C HIS A 118 21.84 19.73 12.26
N LEU A 119 21.00 19.04 11.47
CA LEU A 119 19.99 18.10 11.97
C LEU A 119 20.61 16.75 12.35
N VAL A 120 21.60 16.75 13.24
CA VAL A 120 22.45 15.58 13.59
C VAL A 120 21.70 14.35 14.17
N LYS A 121 20.41 14.48 14.45
CA LYS A 121 19.53 13.39 14.90
C LYS A 121 18.60 12.85 13.81
N LEU A 122 18.56 13.47 12.64
CA LEU A 122 17.69 13.09 11.53
C LEU A 122 18.05 11.68 11.06
N LYS A 123 17.06 10.77 11.06
CA LYS A 123 17.24 9.36 10.66
C LYS A 123 16.64 9.07 9.29
N GLU A 124 15.54 9.73 8.96
CA GLU A 124 14.85 9.57 7.69
C GLU A 124 14.67 10.93 7.02
N PHE A 125 14.96 10.99 5.72
CA PHE A 125 14.75 12.17 4.91
C PHE A 125 13.92 11.79 3.67
N GLU A 126 12.85 12.56 3.43
CA GLU A 126 11.96 12.37 2.30
C GLU A 126 11.77 13.69 1.54
N SER A 127 12.01 13.66 0.23
CA SER A 127 11.84 14.81 -0.66
C SER A 127 11.04 14.43 -1.89
N THR A 128 10.09 15.28 -2.29
CA THR A 128 9.24 15.10 -3.48
C THR A 128 9.37 16.26 -4.46
N CYS A 129 10.51 16.97 -4.45
CA CYS A 129 10.64 18.26 -5.10
C CYS A 129 11.78 18.21 -6.10
N ASP A 130 11.55 18.84 -7.25
CA ASP A 130 12.57 19.11 -8.26
C ASP A 130 13.47 20.23 -7.72
N HIS A 131 14.57 19.83 -7.08
CA HIS A 131 15.57 20.75 -6.55
C HIS A 131 16.65 21.02 -7.61
N ASP A 132 16.74 22.24 -8.12
CA ASP A 132 17.87 22.68 -8.96
C ASP A 132 19.20 22.81 -8.18
N GLY A 133 19.32 22.24 -6.97
CA GLY A 133 20.43 22.48 -6.06
C GLY A 133 20.97 21.22 -5.38
N THR A 134 22.26 21.24 -5.08
CA THR A 134 22.88 20.25 -4.19
C THR A 134 22.39 20.49 -2.77
N PHE A 135 21.88 19.45 -2.10
CA PHE A 135 21.56 19.51 -0.68
C PHE A 135 22.49 18.64 0.16
N GLU A 136 22.79 19.12 1.36
CA GLU A 136 23.66 18.40 2.29
C GLU A 136 22.86 17.79 3.44
N LEU A 137 22.97 16.47 3.63
CA LEU A 137 22.32 15.75 4.71
C LEU A 137 23.28 15.41 5.87
N PRO A 138 22.78 15.28 7.10
CA PRO A 138 23.60 14.89 8.25
C PRO A 138 23.95 13.40 8.16
N ARG A 139 25.12 13.02 8.68
CA ARG A 139 25.63 11.62 8.67
C ARG A 139 24.73 10.63 9.44
N SER A 140 23.75 11.13 10.20
CA SER A 140 22.82 10.34 10.99
C SER A 140 21.71 9.67 10.15
N VAL A 141 21.50 10.12 8.91
CA VAL A 141 20.48 9.58 8.00
C VAL A 141 20.77 8.12 7.66
N ILE A 142 19.73 7.29 7.80
CA ILE A 142 19.70 5.86 7.54
C ILE A 142 18.78 5.54 6.35
N THR A 143 17.67 6.28 6.24
CA THR A 143 16.69 6.13 5.17
C THR A 143 16.60 7.40 4.33
N LEU A 144 16.73 7.25 3.02
CA LEU A 144 16.66 8.35 2.06
C LEU A 144 15.61 8.07 0.98
N LYS A 145 14.58 8.90 0.90
CA LYS A 145 13.52 8.81 -0.11
C LYS A 145 13.52 10.06 -0.97
N LEU A 146 13.83 9.94 -2.26
CA LEU A 146 13.80 11.07 -3.20
C LEU A 146 12.88 10.74 -4.36
N TYR A 147 11.87 11.57 -4.55
CA TYR A 147 10.90 11.49 -5.62
C TYR A 147 11.01 12.76 -6.48
N GLY A 148 10.95 12.63 -7.80
CA GLY A 148 11.13 13.74 -8.75
C GLY A 148 12.33 13.55 -9.68
N GLU A 149 12.69 14.63 -10.38
CA GLU A 149 13.76 14.62 -11.38
C GLU A 149 15.15 14.30 -10.81
N PRO A 150 16.07 13.77 -11.65
CA PRO A 150 17.31 13.16 -11.18
C PRO A 150 18.34 14.19 -10.71
N HIS A 151 18.49 14.31 -9.40
CA HIS A 151 19.55 15.13 -8.80
C HIS A 151 20.86 14.37 -8.61
N LEU A 152 21.97 15.07 -8.82
CA LEU A 152 23.30 14.59 -8.45
C LEU A 152 23.43 14.63 -6.92
N PHE A 153 23.04 13.54 -6.26
CA PHE A 153 23.22 13.39 -4.82
C PHE A 153 24.45 12.53 -4.50
N ASN A 154 25.41 13.11 -3.77
CA ASN A 154 26.61 12.40 -3.36
C ASN A 154 26.36 11.58 -2.08
N MET A 155 26.02 10.30 -2.27
CA MET A 155 25.78 9.35 -1.19
C MET A 155 27.01 9.09 -0.30
N SER A 156 28.23 9.36 -0.75
CA SER A 156 29.43 9.17 0.08
C SER A 156 29.45 10.04 1.35
N SER A 157 28.63 11.11 1.38
CA SER A 157 28.44 11.96 2.56
C SER A 157 27.60 11.31 3.67
N LEU A 158 26.85 10.25 3.34
CA LEU A 158 25.95 9.53 4.24
C LEU A 158 26.53 8.16 4.58
N PRO A 159 27.48 8.06 5.52
CA PRO A 159 28.08 6.79 5.84
C PRO A 159 27.02 5.80 6.33
N ASN A 160 26.01 6.22 7.11
CA ASN A 160 25.07 5.31 7.77
C ASN A 160 23.83 4.97 6.94
N ILE A 161 23.86 5.22 5.63
CA ILE A 161 22.72 4.91 4.76
C ILE A 161 22.56 3.38 4.62
N GLU A 162 21.32 2.92 4.81
CA GLU A 162 20.94 1.50 4.74
C GLU A 162 19.73 1.30 3.81
N HIS A 163 18.82 2.28 3.71
CA HIS A 163 17.59 2.18 2.93
C HIS A 163 17.44 3.35 1.97
N ILE A 164 17.14 3.05 0.70
CA ILE A 164 16.94 4.09 -0.33
C ILE A 164 15.66 3.85 -1.14
N VAL A 165 14.96 4.92 -1.47
CA VAL A 165 13.80 4.89 -2.36
C VAL A 165 13.95 6.01 -3.37
N PHE A 166 14.08 5.68 -4.64
CA PHE A 166 14.21 6.65 -5.72
C PHE A 166 13.21 6.35 -6.83
N ASP A 167 12.55 7.40 -7.31
CA ASP A 167 11.65 7.25 -8.46
C ASP A 167 12.39 7.21 -9.80
N ASP A 168 13.50 7.94 -9.88
CA ASP A 168 14.43 8.00 -11.01
C ASP A 168 15.88 7.84 -10.50
N TYR A 169 16.75 7.21 -11.29
CA TYR A 169 18.10 6.78 -10.89
C TYR A 169 19.23 7.46 -11.67
N THR A 170 18.96 8.28 -12.69
CA THR A 170 20.00 8.65 -13.67
C THR A 170 21.25 9.36 -13.12
N ASN A 171 21.29 9.83 -11.86
CA ASN A 171 22.38 10.66 -11.32
C ASN A 171 22.94 10.29 -9.92
N ILE A 172 22.93 9.01 -9.51
CA ILE A 172 23.58 8.60 -8.24
C ILE A 172 25.07 8.33 -8.46
N ILE A 173 25.92 9.25 -8.02
CA ILE A 173 27.38 9.11 -8.10
C ILE A 173 27.92 8.49 -6.81
N ARG A 174 28.67 7.39 -6.96
CA ARG A 174 29.56 6.79 -5.94
C ARG A 174 28.84 6.48 -4.62
N THR A 175 28.03 5.44 -4.66
CA THR A 175 27.33 4.90 -3.52
C THR A 175 28.17 3.88 -2.78
N ALA A 176 28.04 3.81 -1.47
CA ALA A 176 28.54 2.70 -0.68
C ALA A 176 27.56 1.51 -0.75
N TRP A 177 27.33 0.97 -1.95
CA TRP A 177 26.35 -0.09 -2.22
C TRP A 177 26.49 -1.32 -1.32
N ALA A 178 27.71 -1.61 -0.88
CA ALA A 178 28.00 -2.67 0.07
C ALA A 178 27.20 -2.60 1.38
N ARG A 179 26.73 -1.40 1.79
CA ARG A 179 26.00 -1.18 3.05
C ARG A 179 24.48 -1.12 2.90
N ILE A 180 23.98 -1.04 1.68
CA ILE A 180 22.54 -0.89 1.44
C ILE A 180 21.86 -2.23 1.78
N GLU A 181 20.91 -2.18 2.71
CA GLU A 181 20.11 -3.32 3.14
C GLU A 181 18.82 -3.46 2.34
N SER A 182 18.21 -2.33 1.95
CA SER A 182 17.06 -2.34 1.05
C SER A 182 17.03 -1.16 0.08
N PHE A 183 16.46 -1.39 -1.10
CA PHE A 183 16.17 -0.31 -2.04
C PHE A 183 14.84 -0.49 -2.78
N ASP A 184 14.26 0.64 -3.20
CA ASP A 184 13.18 0.74 -4.20
C ASP A 184 13.64 1.70 -5.30
N LEU A 185 14.02 1.15 -6.46
CA LEU A 185 14.68 1.88 -7.55
C LEU A 185 13.98 1.60 -8.89
N PRO A 186 14.11 2.48 -9.89
CA PRO A 186 13.60 2.17 -11.23
C PRO A 186 14.37 1.04 -11.90
N PHE A 187 15.69 0.97 -11.69
CA PHE A 187 16.58 -0.04 -12.26
C PHE A 187 17.76 -0.35 -11.35
N LEU A 188 18.40 -1.48 -11.64
CA LEU A 188 19.51 -2.00 -10.87
C LEU A 188 20.85 -1.38 -11.34
N PRO A 189 21.74 -0.94 -10.43
CA PRO A 189 23.07 -0.47 -10.78
C PRO A 189 23.90 -1.60 -11.41
N SER A 190 24.55 -1.35 -12.55
CA SER A 190 25.40 -2.36 -13.20
C SER A 190 26.75 -2.51 -12.48
N HIS A 191 27.26 -3.75 -12.43
CA HIS A 191 28.60 -4.10 -11.92
C HIS A 191 28.87 -3.79 -10.44
N GLU A 192 27.82 -3.59 -9.65
CA GLU A 192 27.96 -3.29 -8.23
C GLU A 192 27.93 -4.54 -7.35
N ARG A 193 28.51 -4.42 -6.15
CA ARG A 193 28.48 -5.44 -5.11
C ARG A 193 27.66 -4.94 -3.94
N PHE A 194 26.72 -5.76 -3.49
CA PHE A 194 25.79 -5.46 -2.42
C PHE A 194 25.93 -6.48 -1.30
N ASP A 195 26.90 -6.29 -0.41
CA ASP A 195 27.19 -7.25 0.66
C ASP A 195 26.04 -7.41 1.67
N CYS A 196 25.26 -6.35 1.91
CA CYS A 196 24.20 -6.33 2.92
C CYS A 196 22.77 -6.34 2.36
N LEU A 197 22.58 -6.34 1.03
CA LEU A 197 21.25 -6.19 0.43
C LEU A 197 20.38 -7.41 0.72
N ARG A 198 19.26 -7.16 1.41
CA ARG A 198 18.23 -8.15 1.76
C ARG A 198 16.98 -8.00 0.90
N GLU A 199 16.60 -6.76 0.59
CA GLU A 199 15.35 -6.46 -0.10
C GLU A 199 15.56 -5.52 -1.29
N ALA A 200 15.11 -5.93 -2.48
CA ALA A 200 15.20 -5.15 -3.69
C ALA A 200 13.80 -4.98 -4.31
N LYS A 201 13.39 -3.74 -4.51
CA LYS A 201 12.21 -3.41 -5.30
C LYS A 201 12.64 -2.62 -6.54
N LEU A 202 12.18 -3.08 -7.70
CA LEU A 202 12.59 -2.58 -9.00
C LEU A 202 11.38 -2.29 -9.87
N LYS A 203 11.33 -1.12 -10.52
CA LYS A 203 10.25 -0.81 -11.47
C LYS A 203 10.37 -1.57 -12.79
N LYS A 204 11.59 -1.94 -13.18
CA LYS A 204 11.88 -2.68 -14.41
C LYS A 204 12.59 -4.00 -14.11
N TYR A 205 12.52 -4.93 -15.06
CA TYR A 205 13.28 -6.17 -14.99
C TYR A 205 14.76 -5.89 -15.21
N ASN A 206 15.58 -6.30 -14.26
CA ASN A 206 17.03 -6.23 -14.33
C ASN A 206 17.61 -7.57 -13.87
N SER A 207 18.69 -8.00 -14.51
CA SER A 207 19.38 -9.23 -14.12
C SER A 207 20.22 -8.99 -12.85
N PHE A 208 20.02 -9.82 -11.83
CA PHE A 208 20.87 -9.93 -10.65
C PHE A 208 22.05 -10.89 -10.87
N ARG A 209 22.10 -11.58 -12.01
CA ARG A 209 23.03 -12.68 -12.25
C ARG A 209 24.51 -12.29 -12.07
N ASP A 210 24.85 -11.08 -12.51
CA ASP A 210 26.22 -10.55 -12.44
C ASP A 210 26.46 -9.70 -11.19
N ILE A 211 25.52 -9.70 -10.25
CA ILE A 211 25.56 -8.90 -9.01
C ILE A 211 25.77 -9.80 -7.81
N ILE A 212 26.76 -9.45 -6.99
CA ILE A 212 27.06 -10.17 -5.76
C ILE A 212 26.17 -9.61 -4.64
N CYS A 213 25.14 -10.36 -4.28
CA CYS A 213 24.19 -10.04 -3.21
C CYS A 213 23.87 -11.30 -2.37
N PRO A 214 24.78 -11.74 -1.49
CA PRO A 214 24.68 -13.02 -0.80
C PRO A 214 23.51 -13.10 0.20
N GLU A 215 23.11 -11.97 0.76
CA GLU A 215 22.04 -11.83 1.76
C GLU A 215 20.66 -11.55 1.15
N LEU A 216 20.52 -11.63 -0.18
CA LEU A 216 19.27 -11.28 -0.87
C LEU A 216 18.15 -12.28 -0.53
N GLU A 217 17.08 -11.79 0.09
CA GLU A 217 15.95 -12.59 0.55
C GLU A 217 14.62 -12.20 -0.12
N SER A 218 14.49 -10.95 -0.59
CA SER A 218 13.24 -10.40 -1.14
C SER A 218 13.50 -9.63 -2.41
N VAL A 219 12.79 -9.99 -3.49
CA VAL A 219 12.79 -9.22 -4.74
C VAL A 219 11.37 -8.96 -5.21
N GLU A 220 11.07 -7.71 -5.54
CA GLU A 220 9.80 -7.27 -6.11
C GLU A 220 10.04 -6.46 -7.39
N PHE A 221 9.49 -6.95 -8.51
CA PHE A 221 9.43 -6.20 -9.75
C PHE A 221 8.04 -5.57 -9.87
N SER A 222 7.97 -4.25 -9.76
CA SER A 222 6.74 -3.46 -9.90
C SER A 222 6.53 -3.00 -11.34
N ALA A 223 6.93 -3.80 -12.33
CA ALA A 223 6.66 -3.54 -13.74
C ALA A 223 5.15 -3.57 -13.96
N HIS A 224 4.47 -2.48 -13.63
CA HIS A 224 3.12 -2.22 -14.04
C HIS A 224 3.21 -1.92 -15.53
N LYS A 225 2.52 -2.70 -16.36
CA LYS A 225 2.08 -2.19 -17.66
C LYS A 225 1.16 -1.00 -17.34
N THR A 226 1.72 0.19 -17.17
CA THR A 226 0.94 1.41 -17.19
C THR A 226 0.46 1.52 -18.63
N SER A 227 -0.79 1.11 -18.87
CA SER A 227 -1.53 1.37 -20.10
C SER A 227 -1.56 2.86 -20.49
N GLN A 228 -1.06 3.73 -19.60
CA GLN A 228 -0.89 5.15 -19.80
C GLN A 228 0.37 5.52 -20.62
N ASP A 229 1.43 4.69 -20.62
CA ASP A 229 2.62 4.95 -21.47
C ASP A 229 2.34 4.67 -22.96
N VAL A 230 1.24 3.99 -23.29
CA VAL A 230 0.81 3.70 -24.67
C VAL A 230 -0.02 4.85 -25.27
N LEU A 231 -0.54 5.76 -24.43
CA LEU A 231 -1.46 6.82 -24.88
C LEU A 231 -0.80 8.20 -25.05
N GLU A 232 0.48 8.37 -24.73
CA GLU A 232 1.19 9.66 -24.88
C GLU A 232 2.26 9.66 -25.99
N SER A 233 2.47 8.54 -26.68
CA SER A 233 3.26 8.52 -27.92
C SER A 233 2.36 8.71 -29.14
N ASP A 234 1.87 9.93 -29.37
CA ASP A 234 1.21 10.36 -30.61
C ASP A 234 2.16 10.34 -31.85
N SER A 235 3.30 9.66 -31.77
CA SER A 235 4.15 9.40 -32.93
C SER A 235 3.54 8.25 -33.73
N GLU A 236 2.74 8.60 -34.75
CA GLU A 236 2.07 7.72 -35.74
C GLU A 236 3.04 6.86 -36.59
N GLU A 237 4.30 6.68 -36.19
CA GLU A 237 5.30 5.98 -36.98
C GLU A 237 5.84 4.78 -36.18
N ASP A 238 5.41 3.58 -36.63
CA ASP A 238 5.81 2.21 -36.22
C ASP A 238 5.01 1.53 -35.09
N GLU A 239 3.72 1.27 -35.35
CA GLU A 239 2.84 0.35 -34.58
C GLU A 239 3.23 -1.15 -34.69
N SER A 240 4.40 -1.52 -35.21
CA SER A 240 4.75 -2.93 -35.45
C SER A 240 5.40 -3.68 -34.27
N ASP A 241 5.88 -2.98 -33.25
CA ASP A 241 6.55 -3.61 -32.10
C ASP A 241 5.56 -3.97 -30.99
N THR A 242 4.60 -4.85 -31.30
CA THR A 242 3.69 -5.46 -30.31
C THR A 242 4.33 -6.61 -29.51
N ASP A 243 5.66 -6.77 -29.53
CA ASP A 243 6.45 -7.81 -28.85
C ASP A 243 6.49 -7.67 -27.30
N PHE A 244 5.49 -7.03 -26.69
CA PHE A 244 5.41 -6.68 -25.26
C PHE A 244 4.97 -7.84 -24.33
N GLU A 245 5.17 -9.08 -24.76
CA GLU A 245 5.03 -10.28 -23.93
C GLU A 245 6.35 -11.05 -23.84
N GLN A 246 7.45 -10.33 -23.65
CA GLN A 246 8.70 -10.98 -23.27
C GLN A 246 8.56 -11.58 -21.86
N HIS A 247 8.23 -12.86 -21.85
CA HIS A 247 8.37 -13.69 -20.67
C HIS A 247 9.85 -13.90 -20.39
N TYR A 248 10.28 -13.52 -19.18
CA TYR A 248 11.65 -13.75 -18.76
C TYR A 248 11.77 -15.10 -18.06
N ASP A 249 12.71 -15.93 -18.50
CA ASP A 249 13.16 -17.08 -17.73
C ASP A 249 13.85 -16.57 -16.45
N ILE A 250 13.40 -17.06 -15.30
CA ILE A 250 13.98 -16.72 -13.99
C ILE A 250 15.51 -16.94 -13.92
N LEU A 251 16.05 -17.92 -14.66
CA LEU A 251 17.49 -18.20 -14.71
C LEU A 251 18.29 -17.19 -15.55
N SER A 252 17.61 -16.38 -16.37
CA SER A 252 18.22 -15.22 -17.03
C SER A 252 18.43 -14.06 -16.06
N ILE A 253 17.64 -14.02 -14.98
CA ILE A 253 17.65 -12.95 -13.98
C ILE A 253 18.54 -13.30 -12.79
N PHE A 254 18.50 -14.55 -12.33
CA PHE A 254 19.16 -14.96 -11.09
C PHE A 254 20.10 -16.16 -11.30
N THR A 255 21.13 -16.24 -10.45
CA THR A 255 21.90 -17.46 -10.24
C THR A 255 21.15 -18.44 -9.32
N HIS A 256 21.52 -19.71 -9.39
CA HIS A 256 20.96 -20.75 -8.50
C HIS A 256 21.19 -20.44 -7.01
N GLY A 257 22.35 -19.89 -6.66
CA GLY A 257 22.67 -19.52 -5.27
C GLY A 257 21.77 -18.40 -4.75
N GLN A 258 21.48 -17.40 -5.58
CA GLN A 258 20.53 -16.33 -5.23
C GLN A 258 19.11 -16.88 -5.06
N LEU A 259 18.63 -17.70 -6.00
CA LEU A 259 17.30 -18.31 -5.93
C LEU A 259 17.10 -19.17 -4.66
N ALA A 260 18.14 -19.88 -4.23
CA ALA A 260 18.09 -20.72 -3.04
C ALA A 260 17.82 -19.93 -1.74
N ASN A 261 18.19 -18.65 -1.69
CA ASN A 261 18.04 -17.79 -0.52
C ASN A 261 16.74 -16.97 -0.52
N LEU A 262 16.06 -16.84 -1.67
CA LEU A 262 14.85 -16.03 -1.79
C LEU A 262 13.69 -16.59 -0.95
N ARG A 263 13.08 -15.70 -0.17
CA ARG A 263 11.86 -15.92 0.62
C ARG A 263 10.65 -15.23 0.00
N ILE A 264 10.86 -14.11 -0.69
CA ILE A 264 9.83 -13.35 -1.39
C ILE A 264 10.33 -13.10 -2.81
N LEU A 265 9.54 -13.53 -3.80
CA LEU A 265 9.75 -13.19 -5.19
C LEU A 265 8.43 -12.74 -5.78
N LYS A 266 8.34 -11.45 -6.12
CA LYS A 266 7.19 -10.91 -6.85
C LYS A 266 7.64 -10.46 -8.23
N ALA A 267 7.52 -11.35 -9.20
CA ALA A 267 8.02 -11.20 -10.56
C ALA A 267 6.93 -11.64 -11.55
N SER A 268 5.83 -10.89 -11.61
CA SER A 268 4.56 -11.37 -12.20
C SER A 268 4.63 -11.77 -13.68
N TYR A 269 5.68 -11.37 -14.42
CA TYR A 269 5.89 -11.71 -15.83
C TYR A 269 7.05 -12.69 -16.05
N CYS A 270 7.70 -13.17 -14.99
CA CYS A 270 8.70 -14.22 -15.07
C CYS A 270 8.05 -15.60 -15.12
N ILE A 271 8.45 -16.42 -16.09
CA ILE A 271 8.08 -17.84 -16.13
C ILE A 271 9.02 -18.61 -15.20
N ILE A 272 8.44 -19.51 -14.41
CA ILE A 272 9.18 -20.38 -13.48
C ILE A 272 8.78 -21.82 -13.76
N ASP A 273 9.55 -22.48 -14.61
CA ASP A 273 9.32 -23.89 -14.96
C ASP A 273 9.62 -24.84 -13.80
N ASN A 274 10.66 -24.50 -13.01
CA ASN A 274 11.14 -25.33 -11.92
C ASN A 274 11.13 -24.58 -10.59
N VAL A 275 9.98 -24.61 -9.92
CA VAL A 275 9.83 -24.03 -8.58
C VAL A 275 10.68 -24.71 -7.50
N ALA A 276 11.27 -25.89 -7.76
CA ALA A 276 12.17 -26.55 -6.81
C ALA A 276 13.48 -25.78 -6.59
N LEU A 277 13.80 -24.82 -7.47
CA LEU A 277 14.93 -23.91 -7.31
C LEU A 277 14.74 -22.90 -6.18
N LEU A 278 13.54 -22.82 -5.60
CA LEU A 278 13.11 -21.81 -4.63
C LEU A 278 12.71 -22.45 -3.28
N PRO A 279 13.61 -23.19 -2.60
CA PRO A 279 13.26 -24.02 -1.43
C PRO A 279 12.81 -23.23 -0.19
N GLN A 280 13.27 -21.98 -0.04
CA GLN A 280 12.95 -21.11 1.11
C GLN A 280 11.76 -20.19 0.86
N LEU A 281 11.14 -20.28 -0.32
CA LEU A 281 10.16 -19.30 -0.77
C LEU A 281 8.85 -19.41 0.01
N ARG A 282 8.34 -18.26 0.43
CA ARG A 282 7.07 -18.09 1.16
C ARG A 282 6.03 -17.32 0.36
N VAL A 283 6.48 -16.37 -0.47
CA VAL A 283 5.63 -15.56 -1.34
C VAL A 283 6.15 -15.65 -2.76
N LEU A 284 5.29 -16.07 -3.70
CA LEU A 284 5.61 -16.13 -5.11
C LEU A 284 4.54 -15.43 -5.95
N HIS A 285 4.92 -14.38 -6.69
CA HIS A 285 4.11 -13.86 -7.79
C HIS A 285 4.85 -14.12 -9.11
N CYS A 286 4.26 -14.86 -10.04
CA CYS A 286 4.92 -15.24 -11.30
C CYS A 286 3.93 -15.42 -12.45
N SER A 287 4.48 -15.61 -13.65
CA SER A 287 3.74 -16.10 -14.81
C SER A 287 3.77 -17.64 -14.84
N MET A 288 2.72 -18.26 -15.38
CA MET A 288 2.69 -19.70 -15.65
C MET A 288 2.20 -19.98 -17.08
N ASP A 289 2.88 -20.90 -17.75
CA ASP A 289 2.60 -21.37 -19.11
C ASP A 289 1.71 -22.63 -19.15
N LYS A 290 1.16 -23.01 -17.99
CA LYS A 290 0.37 -24.24 -17.79
C LYS A 290 -0.72 -24.00 -16.75
N SER A 291 -1.80 -24.77 -16.86
CA SER A 291 -2.90 -24.77 -15.88
C SER A 291 -2.41 -25.16 -14.48
N LEU A 292 -2.85 -24.42 -13.45
CA LEU A 292 -2.58 -24.78 -12.06
C LEU A 292 -3.54 -25.90 -11.62
N THR A 293 -2.99 -26.98 -11.07
CA THR A 293 -3.77 -28.07 -10.47
C THR A 293 -3.51 -28.17 -8.97
N GLY A 294 -4.44 -28.77 -8.22
CA GLY A 294 -4.28 -28.95 -6.77
C GLY A 294 -3.12 -29.86 -6.36
N CYS A 295 -2.56 -30.64 -7.29
CA CYS A 295 -1.44 -31.55 -7.06
C CYS A 295 -0.10 -31.01 -7.56
N GLN A 296 -0.06 -29.77 -8.07
CA GLN A 296 1.16 -29.17 -8.59
C GLN A 296 2.24 -29.11 -7.50
N PRO A 297 3.46 -29.63 -7.75
CA PRO A 297 4.54 -29.51 -6.80
C PRO A 297 4.92 -28.03 -6.64
N LEU A 298 4.82 -27.53 -5.41
CA LEU A 298 5.25 -26.19 -5.02
C LEU A 298 6.20 -26.29 -3.81
N PRO A 299 7.03 -25.28 -3.54
CA PRO A 299 7.87 -25.25 -2.35
C PRO A 299 7.02 -25.46 -1.09
N LEU A 300 7.51 -26.28 -0.16
CA LEU A 300 6.76 -26.66 1.05
C LEU A 300 6.43 -25.45 1.94
N ASN A 301 7.26 -24.41 1.90
CA ASN A 301 7.11 -23.20 2.71
C ASN A 301 6.25 -22.12 2.03
N LEU A 302 5.78 -22.38 0.81
CA LEU A 302 5.01 -21.40 0.03
C LEU A 302 3.61 -21.24 0.62
N ILE A 303 3.31 -20.03 1.10
CA ILE A 303 2.04 -19.67 1.73
C ILE A 303 1.19 -18.74 0.87
N GLU A 304 1.82 -17.98 -0.03
CA GLU A 304 1.17 -17.05 -0.93
C GLU A 304 1.64 -17.30 -2.36
N LEU A 305 0.67 -17.49 -3.26
CA LEU A 305 0.90 -17.65 -4.69
C LEU A 305 -0.01 -16.71 -5.46
N LYS A 306 0.57 -15.84 -6.29
CA LYS A 306 -0.15 -15.07 -7.32
C LYS A 306 0.36 -15.51 -8.69
N ILE A 307 -0.55 -15.87 -9.58
CA ILE A 307 -0.22 -16.26 -10.94
C ILE A 307 -0.82 -15.28 -11.93
N ILE A 308 -0.04 -14.94 -12.95
CA ILE A 308 -0.52 -14.38 -14.21
C ILE A 308 -0.46 -15.49 -15.26
N SER A 309 -1.55 -15.77 -15.96
CA SER A 309 -1.58 -16.88 -16.95
C SER A 309 -2.75 -16.77 -17.91
N GLU A 310 -2.61 -17.34 -19.10
CA GLU A 310 -3.73 -17.63 -20.02
C GLU A 310 -4.39 -18.99 -19.76
N HIS A 311 -3.88 -19.74 -18.79
CA HIS A 311 -4.35 -21.08 -18.48
C HIS A 311 -5.25 -21.08 -17.25
N SER A 312 -6.21 -21.99 -17.25
CA SER A 312 -7.20 -22.12 -16.20
C SER A 312 -6.63 -22.69 -14.91
N VAL A 313 -7.37 -22.52 -13.81
CA VAL A 313 -7.04 -23.09 -12.50
C VAL A 313 -8.04 -24.20 -12.18
N GLU A 314 -7.56 -25.43 -11.99
CA GLU A 314 -8.38 -26.62 -11.66
C GLU A 314 -8.26 -27.08 -10.21
N GLY A 315 -7.47 -26.38 -9.41
CA GLY A 315 -7.36 -26.62 -7.99
C GLY A 315 -6.29 -25.75 -7.36
N ILE A 316 -6.29 -25.67 -6.04
CA ILE A 316 -5.29 -24.91 -5.29
C ILE A 316 -4.52 -25.87 -4.38
N PRO A 317 -3.18 -25.91 -4.48
CA PRO A 317 -2.35 -26.71 -3.59
C PRO A 317 -2.62 -26.43 -2.10
N PRO A 318 -2.70 -27.46 -1.24
CA PRO A 318 -3.26 -27.36 0.10
C PRO A 318 -2.41 -26.54 1.08
N GLN A 319 -1.15 -26.25 0.80
CA GLN A 319 -0.29 -25.43 1.65
C GLN A 319 -0.60 -23.92 1.59
N LEU A 320 -1.28 -23.48 0.54
CA LEU A 320 -1.51 -22.06 0.27
C LEU A 320 -2.58 -21.47 1.19
N GLN A 321 -2.29 -20.27 1.72
CA GLN A 321 -3.23 -19.48 2.53
C GLN A 321 -3.72 -18.24 1.79
N VAL A 322 -2.93 -17.75 0.84
CA VAL A 322 -3.26 -16.60 -0.02
C VAL A 322 -3.10 -17.03 -1.46
N PHE A 323 -4.15 -16.81 -2.25
CA PHE A 323 -4.14 -17.14 -3.67
C PHE A 323 -4.54 -15.94 -4.52
N GLY A 324 -3.82 -15.71 -5.60
CA GLY A 324 -4.09 -14.71 -6.60
C GLY A 324 -4.05 -15.29 -8.01
N PHE A 325 -4.98 -14.90 -8.86
CA PHE A 325 -4.97 -15.24 -10.28
C PHE A 325 -5.39 -14.03 -11.11
N GLU A 326 -4.69 -13.82 -12.21
CA GLU A 326 -4.95 -12.74 -13.15
C GLU A 326 -4.75 -13.27 -14.58
N SER A 327 -5.81 -13.22 -15.39
CA SER A 327 -5.70 -13.58 -16.80
C SER A 327 -4.95 -12.50 -17.57
N LEU A 328 -4.11 -12.90 -18.53
CA LEU A 328 -3.47 -11.96 -19.47
C LEU A 328 -4.47 -11.41 -20.50
N ASN A 329 -5.58 -12.11 -20.72
CA ASN A 329 -6.59 -11.74 -21.71
C ASN A 329 -7.60 -10.74 -21.13
N TYR A 330 -7.38 -9.45 -21.37
CA TYR A 330 -8.22 -8.36 -20.86
C TYR A 330 -9.51 -8.11 -21.65
N ASP A 331 -9.59 -8.60 -22.88
CA ASP A 331 -10.66 -8.26 -23.83
C ASP A 331 -11.99 -8.99 -23.55
N GLY A 332 -12.10 -9.68 -22.40
CA GLY A 332 -13.29 -10.44 -22.02
C GLY A 332 -13.51 -11.72 -22.83
N ASN A 333 -12.67 -12.00 -23.83
CA ASN A 333 -12.73 -13.19 -24.67
C ASN A 333 -11.83 -14.33 -24.17
N SER A 334 -11.42 -14.31 -22.90
CA SER A 334 -10.60 -15.37 -22.33
C SER A 334 -11.45 -16.61 -22.07
N ASP A 335 -10.98 -17.80 -22.45
CA ASP A 335 -11.58 -19.07 -22.00
C ASP A 335 -11.08 -19.50 -20.61
N CYS A 336 -10.46 -18.58 -19.86
CA CYS A 336 -9.91 -18.83 -18.54
C CYS A 336 -11.02 -19.00 -17.50
N PHE A 337 -11.00 -20.14 -16.81
CA PHE A 337 -11.84 -20.40 -15.65
C PHE A 337 -11.02 -20.72 -14.41
N VAL A 338 -11.61 -20.50 -13.24
CA VAL A 338 -11.02 -20.82 -11.94
C VAL A 338 -11.96 -21.73 -11.16
N ARG A 339 -11.55 -22.97 -10.95
CA ARG A 339 -12.18 -23.97 -10.08
C ARG A 339 -11.31 -24.16 -8.84
N ALA A 340 -11.54 -23.31 -7.85
CA ALA A 340 -10.76 -23.27 -6.62
C ALA A 340 -11.41 -24.11 -5.53
N LYS A 341 -10.78 -25.22 -5.16
CA LYS A 341 -11.13 -26.00 -3.96
C LYS A 341 -9.97 -25.99 -2.98
N SER A 342 -10.19 -25.50 -1.75
CA SER A 342 -9.14 -25.45 -0.72
C SER A 342 -9.69 -25.31 0.70
N ASP A 343 -9.16 -26.12 1.61
CA ASP A 343 -9.47 -26.05 3.05
C ASP A 343 -8.56 -25.08 3.82
N THR A 344 -7.60 -24.44 3.15
CA THR A 344 -6.54 -23.63 3.79
C THR A 344 -6.51 -22.19 3.34
N VAL A 345 -6.97 -21.89 2.11
CA VAL A 345 -7.02 -20.52 1.58
C VAL A 345 -7.94 -19.64 2.42
N ARG A 346 -7.40 -18.49 2.84
CA ARG A 346 -8.08 -17.46 3.64
C ARG A 346 -8.31 -16.17 2.87
N LYS A 347 -7.49 -15.89 1.86
CA LYS A 347 -7.59 -14.70 1.00
C LYS A 347 -7.45 -15.11 -0.46
N MET A 348 -8.36 -14.61 -1.29
CA MET A 348 -8.37 -14.88 -2.72
C MET A 348 -8.60 -13.60 -3.53
N ARG A 349 -7.80 -13.41 -4.59
CA ARG A 349 -7.99 -12.34 -5.59
C ARG A 349 -8.01 -12.95 -6.99
N LEU A 350 -9.10 -12.76 -7.71
CA LEU A 350 -9.26 -13.20 -9.10
C LEU A 350 -9.49 -11.96 -9.97
N CYS A 351 -8.81 -11.88 -11.10
CA CYS A 351 -8.90 -10.78 -12.05
C CYS A 351 -9.05 -11.32 -13.48
N CYS A 352 -9.97 -10.75 -14.26
CA CYS A 352 -10.18 -11.09 -15.68
C CYS A 352 -10.50 -12.59 -15.91
N VAL A 353 -11.42 -13.16 -15.13
CA VAL A 353 -11.79 -14.60 -15.21
C VAL A 353 -13.21 -14.77 -15.72
N THR A 354 -13.42 -15.64 -16.69
CA THR A 354 -14.73 -15.83 -17.32
C THR A 354 -15.69 -16.62 -16.44
N ASP A 355 -15.24 -17.72 -15.84
CA ASP A 355 -16.05 -18.52 -14.91
C ASP A 355 -15.30 -18.80 -13.60
N VAL A 356 -15.94 -18.49 -12.49
CA VAL A 356 -15.43 -18.65 -11.13
C VAL A 356 -16.28 -19.65 -10.34
N SER A 357 -15.63 -20.71 -9.90
CA SER A 357 -16.19 -21.75 -9.03
C SER A 357 -15.29 -21.91 -7.79
N ILE A 358 -15.78 -21.53 -6.61
CA ILE A 358 -15.02 -21.50 -5.35
C ILE A 358 -15.69 -22.41 -4.32
N ASP A 359 -14.94 -23.38 -3.81
CA ASP A 359 -15.25 -24.20 -2.64
C ASP A 359 -14.12 -24.06 -1.61
N CYS A 360 -14.18 -23.00 -0.82
CA CYS A 360 -13.13 -22.62 0.11
C CYS A 360 -13.72 -22.28 1.49
N PRO A 361 -13.98 -23.26 2.36
CA PRO A 361 -14.70 -23.05 3.62
C PRO A 361 -13.98 -22.10 4.59
N ARG A 362 -12.66 -21.93 4.49
CA ARG A 362 -11.88 -21.01 5.33
C ARG A 362 -11.64 -19.63 4.71
N LEU A 363 -12.20 -19.35 3.53
CA LEU A 363 -12.05 -18.08 2.85
C LEU A 363 -12.71 -16.95 3.66
N THR A 364 -11.94 -15.93 4.00
CA THR A 364 -12.38 -14.77 4.79
C THR A 364 -12.39 -13.47 3.98
N SER A 365 -11.62 -13.40 2.89
CA SER A 365 -11.53 -12.24 2.02
C SER A 365 -11.51 -12.68 0.56
N LEU A 366 -12.44 -12.18 -0.24
CA LEU A 366 -12.55 -12.46 -1.67
C LEU A 366 -12.59 -11.14 -2.46
N LYS A 367 -11.74 -11.05 -3.48
CA LYS A 367 -11.71 -9.94 -4.44
C LYS A 367 -11.90 -10.51 -5.85
N LEU A 368 -12.99 -10.15 -6.52
CA LEU A 368 -13.27 -10.49 -7.91
C LEU A 368 -13.24 -9.21 -8.74
N GLU A 369 -12.34 -9.12 -9.71
CA GLU A 369 -12.20 -7.96 -10.59
C GLU A 369 -12.43 -8.38 -12.03
N ARG A 370 -13.38 -7.75 -12.73
CA ARG A 370 -13.67 -8.06 -14.13
C ARG A 370 -13.91 -9.56 -14.38
N CYS A 371 -14.69 -10.19 -13.50
CA CYS A 371 -15.12 -11.58 -13.68
C CYS A 371 -16.49 -11.62 -14.37
N CYS A 372 -16.71 -12.55 -15.29
CA CYS A 372 -17.99 -12.61 -16.03
C CYS A 372 -19.07 -13.38 -15.26
N ILE A 373 -18.74 -14.59 -14.79
CA ILE A 373 -19.70 -15.52 -14.15
C ILE A 373 -19.09 -16.10 -12.87
N ALA A 374 -19.93 -16.27 -11.86
CA ALA A 374 -19.61 -16.97 -10.62
C ALA A 374 -20.59 -18.14 -10.48
N SER A 375 -20.24 -19.28 -11.07
CA SER A 375 -21.08 -20.47 -11.14
C SER A 375 -21.35 -21.10 -9.77
N MET A 376 -20.38 -21.06 -8.87
CA MET A 376 -20.52 -21.59 -7.50
C MET A 376 -19.63 -20.80 -6.54
N LEU A 377 -20.17 -20.36 -5.41
CA LEU A 377 -19.42 -19.66 -4.37
C LEU A 377 -19.76 -20.23 -2.98
N ASN A 378 -19.05 -21.29 -2.58
CA ASN A 378 -19.12 -21.85 -1.24
C ASN A 378 -17.99 -21.29 -0.36
N ALA A 379 -18.30 -20.21 0.36
CA ALA A 379 -17.39 -19.53 1.28
C ALA A 379 -18.14 -19.06 2.54
N PRO A 380 -18.62 -19.98 3.40
CA PRO A 380 -19.48 -19.65 4.55
C PRO A 380 -18.82 -18.72 5.57
N ASN A 381 -17.48 -18.66 5.60
CA ASN A 381 -16.71 -17.80 6.49
C ASN A 381 -16.27 -16.47 5.88
N LEU A 382 -16.80 -16.11 4.70
CA LEU A 382 -16.43 -14.88 4.02
C LEU A 382 -16.85 -13.66 4.83
N VAL A 383 -15.88 -12.78 5.16
CA VAL A 383 -16.08 -11.55 5.95
C VAL A 383 -16.01 -10.32 5.06
N ARG A 384 -15.13 -10.34 4.05
CA ARG A 384 -14.92 -9.23 3.11
C ARG A 384 -15.12 -9.70 1.68
N LEU A 385 -16.00 -9.02 0.95
CA LEU A 385 -16.24 -9.23 -0.46
C LEU A 385 -16.05 -7.93 -1.23
N ARG A 386 -15.18 -7.97 -2.24
CA ARG A 386 -15.06 -6.92 -3.25
C ARG A 386 -15.32 -7.53 -4.62
N SER A 387 -16.30 -7.03 -5.35
CA SER A 387 -16.62 -7.49 -6.70
C SER A 387 -16.73 -6.33 -7.69
N SER A 388 -16.37 -6.61 -8.95
CA SER A 388 -16.55 -5.69 -10.08
C SER A 388 -17.09 -6.44 -11.29
N GLY A 389 -18.09 -5.85 -11.95
CA GLY A 389 -18.73 -6.42 -13.15
C GLY A 389 -19.69 -7.59 -12.90
N ILE A 390 -19.71 -8.13 -11.68
CA ILE A 390 -20.47 -9.34 -11.35
C ILE A 390 -21.35 -9.17 -10.12
N PHE A 391 -22.59 -9.65 -10.23
CA PHE A 391 -23.50 -9.79 -9.09
C PHE A 391 -23.20 -11.05 -8.31
N ILE A 392 -23.21 -10.92 -6.99
CA ILE A 392 -23.04 -12.05 -6.10
C ILE A 392 -24.18 -12.04 -5.08
N PRO A 393 -24.98 -13.11 -5.00
CA PRO A 393 -26.02 -13.24 -3.97
C PRO A 393 -25.41 -13.22 -2.56
N VAL A 394 -25.46 -12.08 -1.88
CA VAL A 394 -24.77 -11.87 -0.61
C VAL A 394 -25.38 -12.64 0.56
N GLU A 395 -26.60 -13.16 0.39
CA GLU A 395 -27.29 -14.04 1.32
C GLU A 395 -26.54 -15.36 1.52
N ALA A 396 -25.72 -15.78 0.55
CA ALA A 396 -24.91 -16.98 0.63
C ALA A 396 -23.78 -16.89 1.69
N PHE A 397 -23.48 -15.70 2.21
CA PHE A 397 -22.31 -15.48 3.08
C PHE A 397 -22.69 -15.03 4.48
N PRO A 398 -23.14 -15.90 5.40
CA PRO A 398 -23.71 -15.51 6.69
C PRO A 398 -22.77 -14.69 7.60
N ARG A 399 -21.46 -14.64 7.33
CA ARG A 399 -20.46 -13.86 8.09
C ARG A 399 -19.95 -12.58 7.42
N LEU A 400 -20.48 -12.23 6.25
CA LEU A 400 -20.06 -11.02 5.54
C LEU A 400 -20.32 -9.78 6.41
N ASN A 401 -19.32 -8.90 6.50
CA ASN A 401 -19.39 -7.62 7.22
C ASN A 401 -19.02 -6.42 6.34
N TYR A 402 -18.22 -6.64 5.30
CA TYR A 402 -17.74 -5.59 4.40
C TYR A 402 -18.05 -5.98 2.97
N LEU A 403 -18.80 -5.13 2.28
CA LEU A 403 -19.18 -5.31 0.88
C LEU A 403 -18.75 -4.10 0.07
N ILE A 404 -17.99 -4.34 -0.98
CA ILE A 404 -17.64 -3.33 -1.98
C ILE A 404 -18.06 -3.89 -3.34
N MET A 405 -18.96 -3.23 -4.05
CA MET A 405 -19.36 -3.61 -5.40
C MET A 405 -19.22 -2.42 -6.33
N TYR A 406 -18.70 -2.64 -7.53
CA TYR A 406 -18.61 -1.59 -8.53
C TYR A 406 -18.78 -2.10 -9.96
N ASP A 407 -19.08 -1.20 -10.89
CA ASP A 407 -19.29 -1.50 -12.31
C ASP A 407 -20.39 -2.55 -12.56
N LEU A 408 -21.51 -2.47 -11.84
CA LEU A 408 -22.66 -3.33 -12.09
C LEU A 408 -23.42 -2.82 -13.33
N ASN A 409 -23.08 -3.41 -14.49
CA ASN A 409 -23.59 -3.01 -15.81
C ASN A 409 -25.05 -3.41 -16.11
N SER A 410 -25.79 -3.89 -15.12
CA SER A 410 -27.18 -4.27 -15.28
C SER A 410 -27.97 -3.88 -14.04
N TRP A 411 -29.22 -3.46 -14.26
CA TRP A 411 -30.16 -3.12 -13.19
C TRP A 411 -30.36 -4.31 -12.25
N GLN A 412 -29.76 -4.23 -11.06
CA GLN A 412 -29.81 -5.31 -10.08
C GLN A 412 -30.40 -4.84 -8.76
N ASP A 413 -31.28 -5.67 -8.21
CA ASP A 413 -31.84 -5.45 -6.89
C ASP A 413 -30.78 -5.83 -5.84
N VAL A 414 -30.40 -4.87 -4.99
CA VAL A 414 -29.45 -5.05 -3.88
C VAL A 414 -30.24 -5.03 -2.58
N VAL A 415 -30.73 -6.20 -2.17
CA VAL A 415 -31.59 -6.38 -1.00
C VAL A 415 -30.85 -7.17 0.08
N ILE A 416 -30.20 -6.46 1.01
CA ILE A 416 -29.42 -7.03 2.10
C ILE A 416 -30.22 -6.92 3.40
N LYS A 417 -30.83 -8.03 3.82
CA LYS A 417 -31.75 -8.06 4.99
C LYS A 417 -31.07 -7.92 6.36
N ARG A 418 -29.74 -8.07 6.42
CA ARG A 418 -28.95 -7.98 7.65
C ARG A 418 -28.15 -6.69 7.69
N HIS A 419 -27.79 -6.27 8.90
CA HIS A 419 -26.89 -5.14 9.10
C HIS A 419 -25.43 -5.54 8.84
N LEU A 420 -24.71 -4.76 8.04
CA LEU A 420 -23.28 -4.91 7.76
C LEU A 420 -22.47 -3.79 8.44
N LYS A 421 -21.14 -3.90 8.47
CA LYS A 421 -20.29 -2.78 8.94
C LYS A 421 -20.09 -1.73 7.87
N ALA A 422 -19.83 -2.14 6.64
CA ALA A 422 -19.66 -1.22 5.53
C ALA A 422 -20.23 -1.77 4.23
N ILE A 423 -20.92 -0.91 3.48
CA ILE A 423 -21.44 -1.16 2.13
C ILE A 423 -21.04 0.00 1.22
N HIS A 424 -20.17 -0.28 0.26
CA HIS A 424 -19.76 0.70 -0.76
C HIS A 424 -20.21 0.21 -2.13
N LEU A 425 -21.08 0.97 -2.78
CA LEU A 425 -21.55 0.74 -4.15
C LEU A 425 -21.03 1.88 -5.02
N MET A 426 -20.35 1.56 -6.12
CA MET A 426 -19.75 2.56 -7.01
C MET A 426 -20.08 2.26 -8.48
N TRP A 427 -20.30 3.28 -9.30
CA TRP A 427 -20.49 3.12 -10.77
C TRP A 427 -21.47 2.00 -11.16
N SER A 428 -22.63 1.94 -10.51
CA SER A 428 -23.54 0.79 -10.59
C SER A 428 -24.95 1.18 -10.97
N GLN A 429 -25.62 0.35 -11.78
CA GLN A 429 -27.03 0.48 -12.10
C GLN A 429 -27.87 -0.36 -11.12
N LEU A 430 -28.57 0.31 -10.22
CA LEU A 430 -29.26 -0.33 -9.09
C LEU A 430 -30.78 -0.32 -9.31
N GLY A 431 -31.41 -1.47 -9.13
CA GLY A 431 -32.86 -1.61 -9.07
C GLY A 431 -33.39 -1.22 -7.70
N GLN A 432 -34.06 -2.15 -7.02
CA GLN A 432 -34.45 -1.99 -5.63
C GLN A 432 -33.22 -2.07 -4.72
N VAL A 433 -33.02 -1.07 -3.87
CA VAL A 433 -31.95 -1.06 -2.87
C VAL A 433 -32.56 -1.06 -1.48
N GLN A 434 -32.26 -2.11 -0.71
CA GLN A 434 -32.65 -2.23 0.69
C GLN A 434 -31.44 -2.73 1.48
N ILE A 435 -30.71 -1.80 2.09
CA ILE A 435 -29.44 -2.07 2.77
C ILE A 435 -29.44 -1.48 4.18
N SER A 436 -28.61 -2.04 5.06
CA SER A 436 -28.37 -1.52 6.40
C SER A 436 -26.91 -1.73 6.76
N ALA A 437 -26.19 -0.66 7.11
CA ALA A 437 -24.81 -0.73 7.59
C ALA A 437 -24.41 0.48 8.44
N ASP A 438 -23.32 0.36 9.20
CA ASP A 438 -22.72 1.49 9.93
C ASP A 438 -22.18 2.56 8.95
N ASP A 439 -21.53 2.12 7.87
CA ASP A 439 -21.01 2.97 6.80
C ASP A 439 -21.62 2.59 5.44
N VAL A 440 -22.25 3.56 4.78
CA VAL A 440 -22.87 3.38 3.46
C VAL A 440 -22.35 4.45 2.51
N GLN A 441 -21.74 4.02 1.41
CA GLN A 441 -21.27 4.89 0.34
C GLN A 441 -21.90 4.50 -0.99
N LEU A 442 -22.50 5.47 -1.66
CA LEU A 442 -23.11 5.32 -2.98
C LEU A 442 -22.46 6.36 -3.90
N ILE A 443 -21.57 5.93 -4.77
CA ILE A 443 -20.72 6.82 -5.58
C ILE A 443 -21.05 6.59 -7.05
N ILE A 444 -21.66 7.59 -7.71
CA ILE A 444 -21.98 7.52 -9.14
C ILE A 444 -22.87 6.29 -9.43
N CYS A 445 -23.92 6.10 -8.62
CA CYS A 445 -24.92 5.05 -8.82
C CYS A 445 -26.15 5.59 -9.53
N GLU A 446 -26.68 4.83 -10.47
CA GLU A 446 -27.96 5.10 -11.13
C GLU A 446 -29.05 4.23 -10.51
N PHE A 447 -30.27 4.75 -10.41
CA PHE A 447 -31.41 4.03 -9.81
C PHE A 447 -32.55 3.85 -10.82
N CYS A 448 -33.05 2.62 -10.93
CA CYS A 448 -34.13 2.31 -11.86
C CYS A 448 -35.43 2.96 -11.38
N ARG A 449 -35.98 3.90 -12.16
CA ARG A 449 -37.33 4.42 -11.91
C ARG A 449 -38.35 3.41 -12.41
N ARG A 450 -38.82 2.50 -11.54
CA ARG A 450 -39.99 1.68 -11.87
C ARG A 450 -41.19 2.60 -12.04
N ALA A 451 -41.69 2.73 -13.27
CA ALA A 451 -42.88 3.51 -13.58
C ALA A 451 -44.08 2.94 -12.79
N GLY A 452 -44.56 3.69 -11.79
CA GLY A 452 -45.77 3.35 -11.03
C GLY A 452 -45.59 2.97 -9.56
N ALA A 453 -44.37 3.01 -9.01
CA ALA A 453 -44.17 3.01 -7.56
C ALA A 453 -44.14 4.47 -7.06
N PRO A 454 -45.02 4.88 -6.11
CA PRO A 454 -45.02 6.24 -5.56
C PRO A 454 -43.72 6.59 -4.82
#